data_AF-A0A5E4K6F7-F1
#
_entry.id   AF-A0A5E4K6F7-F1
#
_cell.length_a   1.000
_cell.length_b   1.000
_cell.length_c   1.000
_cell.angle_alpha   90.00
_cell.angle_beta   90.00
_cell.angle_gamma   90.00
#
_symmetry.space_group_name_H-M   'P 1'
#
loop_
_entity.id
_entity.type
_entity.pdbx_description
1 polymer ?
#
loop_
_entity_poly.entity_id
_entity_poly.type
_entity_poly.pdbx_seq_one_letter_code
_entity_poly.pdbx_strand_id
1 'polypeptide(L)' 'MNREDILFLNQLIKSLGESGDMMEQSYKKGDYENFNKSKKIMLRIQKEISDAIK' A
#
# COMPACT_ATOMS: atom_id res chain seq x y z
N MET A 1 -16.92 12.24 -5.37
CA MET A 1 -15.45 12.43 -5.45
C MET A 1 -15.13 13.67 -6.25
N ASN A 2 -14.39 14.59 -5.65
CA ASN A 2 -13.81 15.74 -6.32
C ASN A 2 -12.44 15.37 -6.95
N ARG A 3 -11.78 16.33 -7.61
CA ARG A 3 -10.46 16.11 -8.24
C ARG A 3 -9.37 15.76 -7.22
N GLU A 4 -9.43 16.33 -6.02
CA GLU A 4 -8.46 16.11 -4.96
C GLU A 4 -8.55 14.68 -4.43
N ASP A 5 -9.77 14.16 -4.24
CA ASP A 5 -10.02 12.77 -3.86
C ASP A 5 -9.44 11.79 -4.88
N ILE A 6 -9.60 12.09 -6.18
CA ILE A 6 -9.04 11.26 -7.27
C ILE A 6 -7.50 11.27 -7.22
N LEU A 7 -6.89 12.43 -7.03
CA LEU A 7 -5.43 12.55 -6.92
C LEU A 7 -4.90 11.81 -5.70
N PHE A 8 -5.58 11.93 -4.56
CA PHE A 8 -5.24 11.23 -3.34
C PHE A 8 -5.35 9.70 -3.52
N LEU A 9 -6.44 9.20 -4.10
CA LEU A 9 -6.60 7.77 -4.39
C LEU A 9 -5.53 7.25 -5.35
N ASN A 10 -5.14 8.02 -6.37
CA ASN A 10 -4.05 7.65 -7.27
C ASN A 10 -2.70 7.50 -6.53
N GLN A 11 -2.43 8.38 -5.56
CA GLN A 11 -1.23 8.27 -4.72
C GLN A 11 -1.27 7.03 -3.82
N LEU A 12 -2.43 6.72 -3.23
CA LEU A 12 -2.61 5.51 -2.42
C LEU A 12 -2.41 4.24 -3.26
N ILE A 13 -3.00 4.17 -4.46
CA ILE A 13 -2.82 3.03 -5.37
C ILE A 13 -1.36 2.84 -5.75
N LYS A 14 -0.64 3.93 -6.07
CA LYS A 14 0.81 3.88 -6.34
C LYS A 14 1.60 3.33 -5.15
N SER A 15 1.32 3.86 -3.96
CA SER A 15 1.99 3.45 -2.71
C SER A 15 1.70 1.98 -2.35
N LEU A 16 0.49 1.49 -2.68
CA LEU A 16 0.12 0.09 -2.50
C LEU A 16 0.94 -0.83 -3.39
N GLY A 17 1.13 -0.45 -4.66
CA GLY A 17 1.98 -1.18 -5.61
C GLY A 17 3.44 -1.24 -5.13
N GLU A 18 4.01 -0.10 -4.77
CA GLU A 18 5.40 -0.01 -4.26
C GLU A 18 5.60 -0.87 -2.99
N SER A 19 4.62 -0.87 -2.09
CA SER A 19 4.66 -1.71 -0.89
C SER A 19 4.58 -3.21 -1.22
N GLY A 20 3.83 -3.58 -2.26
CA GLY A 20 3.77 -4.93 -2.79
C GLY A 20 5.13 -5.40 -3.32
N ASP A 21 5.79 -4.58 -4.12
CA ASP A 21 7.12 -4.87 -4.66
C ASP A 21 8.16 -5.05 -3.53
N MET A 22 8.14 -4.17 -2.52
CA MET A 22 9.02 -4.29 -1.35
C MET A 22 8.74 -5.57 -0.55
N MET A 23 7.46 -5.94 -0.41
CA MET A 23 7.07 -7.16 0.29
C MET A 23 7.60 -8.40 -0.45
N GLU A 24 7.44 -8.46 -1.77
CA GLU A 24 7.93 -9.58 -2.58
C GLU A 24 9.46 -9.69 -2.55
N GLN A 25 10.16 -8.56 -2.65
CA GLN A 25 11.63 -8.55 -2.54
C GLN A 25 12.11 -9.01 -1.16
N SER A 26 11.44 -8.60 -0.09
CA SER A 26 11.78 -9.00 1.29
C SER A 26 11.54 -10.50 1.49
N TYR A 27 10.44 -11.03 0.96
CA TYR A 27 10.15 -12.47 0.97
C TYR A 27 11.25 -13.27 0.26
N LYS A 28 11.65 -12.86 -0.95
CA LYS A 28 12.72 -13.51 -1.72
C LYS A 28 14.07 -13.52 -0.98
N LYS A 29 14.34 -12.50 -0.16
CA LYS A 29 15.57 -12.36 0.64
C LYS A 29 15.51 -13.08 1.98
N GLY A 30 14.37 -13.64 2.38
CA GLY A 30 14.16 -14.17 3.73
C GLY A 30 14.14 -13.09 4.82
N ASP A 31 13.98 -11.82 4.43
CA ASP A 31 13.90 -10.68 5.35
C ASP A 31 12.46 -10.54 5.85
N TYR A 32 12.11 -11.38 6.81
CA TYR A 32 10.75 -11.43 7.34
C TYR A 32 10.35 -10.19 8.15
N GLU A 33 11.33 -9.45 8.68
CA GLU A 33 11.04 -8.19 9.37
C GLU A 33 10.51 -7.16 8.39
N ASN A 34 11.21 -6.94 7.27
CA ASN A 34 10.76 -6.01 6.24
C ASN A 34 9.52 -6.51 5.51
N PHE A 35 9.38 -7.82 5.28
CA PHE A 35 8.14 -8.40 4.78
C PHE A 35 6.93 -8.02 5.65
N ASN A 36 7.05 -8.19 6.97
CA ASN A 36 5.96 -7.88 7.90
C ASN A 36 5.67 -6.37 7.96
N LYS A 37 6.70 -5.52 7.86
CA LYS A 37 6.53 -4.06 7.77
C LYS A 37 5.77 -3.68 6.50
N SER A 38 6.20 -4.14 5.32
CA SER A 38 5.54 -3.87 4.05
C SER A 38 4.10 -4.37 4.04
N LYS A 39 3.83 -5.57 4.58
CA LYS A 39 2.46 -6.10 4.74
C LYS A 39 1.57 -5.18 5.59
N LYS A 40 2.06 -4.66 6.72
CA LYS A 40 1.30 -3.73 7.57
C LYS A 40 0.98 -2.42 6.84
N ILE A 41 1.94 -1.90 6.06
CA ILE A 41 1.74 -0.70 5.23
C ILE A 41 0.66 -0.95 4.18
N MET A 42 0.72 -2.07 3.45
CA MET A 42 -0.30 -2.43 2.46
C MET A 42 -1.70 -2.49 3.07
N LEU A 43 -1.86 -3.15 4.23
CA LEU A 43 -3.16 -3.25 4.91
C LEU A 43 -3.70 -1.88 5.33
N ARG A 44 -2.83 -0.98 5.79
CA ARG A 44 -3.21 0.40 6.12
C ARG A 44 -3.69 1.16 4.87
N ILE A 45 -2.94 1.09 3.77
CA ILE A 45 -3.31 1.75 2.52
C ILE A 45 -4.64 1.20 1.98
N GLN A 46 -4.84 -0.12 2.01
CA GLN A 46 -6.11 -0.74 1.62
C GLN A 46 -7.29 -0.22 2.45
N LYS A 47 -7.09 -0.03 3.76
CA LYS A 47 -8.11 0.58 4.63
C LYS A 47 -8.39 2.03 4.24
N GLU A 48 -7.34 2.84 4.04
CA GLU A 48 -7.50 4.24 3.62
C GLU A 48 -8.21 4.36 2.26
N ILE A 49 -7.90 3.49 1.29
CA ILE A 49 -8.66 3.40 0.03
C ILE A 49 -10.11 3.04 0.30
N SER A 50 -10.37 2.01 1.11
CA SER A 50 -11.73 1.56 1.42
C SER A 50 -12.57 2.63 2.11
N ASP A 51 -11.96 3.45 2.96
CA ASP A 51 -12.66 4.54 3.66
C ASP A 51 -12.88 5.75 2.75
N ALA A 52 -12.00 5.98 1.77
CA ALA A 52 -12.15 7.06 0.78
C ALA A 52 -13.19 6.77 -0.33
N ILE A 53 -13.52 5.50 -0.57
CA ILE A 53 -14.52 5.09 -1.57
C ILE A 53 -15.92 4.83 -0.98
N LYS A 54 -16.07 4.85 0.35
CA LYS A 54 -17.37 4.79 1.03
C LYS A 54 -18.10 6.12 0.91
#